data_AF-A0A1Y4TA37-F1
#
_entry.id   AF-A0A1Y4TA37-F1
#
_cell.length_a   1.000
_cell.length_b   1.000
_cell.length_c   1.000
_cell.angle_alpha   90.00
_cell.angle_beta   90.00
_cell.angle_gamma   90.00
#
_symmetry.space_group_name_H-M   'P 1'
#
loop_
_entity.id
_entity.type
_entity.pdbx_description
1 polymer ?
#
loop_
_entity_poly.entity_id
_entity_poly.type
_entity_poly.pdbx_seq_one_letter_code
_entity_poly.pdbx_strand_id
1 'polypeptide(L)' 'MKKISRFFAALAILLSDILCAVVAYNYCALQWGGRYAGYSAPPSTAFICAVPFGIGILCCIFLARFFRKAGK' A
#
# COMPACT_ATOMS: atom_id res chain seq x y z
N MET A 1 5.40 21.33 -14.88
CA MET A 1 5.41 20.01 -14.20
C MET A 1 4.11 19.61 -13.45
N LYS A 2 2.99 20.36 -13.53
CA LYS A 2 1.78 20.08 -12.71
C LYS A 2 1.06 18.76 -13.05
N LYS A 3 1.08 18.33 -14.32
CA LYS A 3 0.46 17.05 -14.76
C LYS A 3 1.17 15.83 -14.17
N ILE A 4 2.50 15.83 -14.11
CA ILE A 4 3.32 14.74 -13.56
C ILE A 4 3.07 14.59 -12.05
N SER A 5 3.04 15.71 -11.31
CA SER A 5 2.70 15.70 -9.88
C SER A 5 1.30 15.15 -9.63
N ARG A 6 0.32 15.45 -10.50
CA ARG A 6 -1.05 14.92 -10.41
C ARG A 6 -1.12 13.42 -10.73
N PHE A 7 -0.30 12.94 -11.67
CA PHE A 7 -0.19 11.51 -11.99
C PHE A 7 0.37 10.71 -10.81
N PHE A 8 1.45 11.20 -10.17
CA PHE A 8 2.00 10.59 -8.95
C PHE A 8 1.03 10.62 -7.77
N ALA A 9 0.22 11.68 -7.64
CA ALA A 9 -0.82 11.73 -6.62
C ALA A 9 -1.91 10.68 -6.86
N ALA A 10 -2.35 10.51 -8.12
CA ALA A 10 -3.31 9.46 -8.47
C ALA A 10 -2.76 8.05 -8.24
N LEU A 11 -1.48 7.82 -8.58
CA LEU A 11 -0.77 6.58 -8.29
C LEU A 11 -0.72 6.29 -6.78
N ALA A 12 -0.45 7.29 -5.94
CA ALA A 12 -0.41 7.09 -4.49
C ALA A 12 -1.78 6.70 -3.90
N ILE A 13 -2.87 7.26 -4.43
CA ILE A 13 -4.24 6.90 -4.03
C ILE A 13 -4.54 5.45 -4.46
N LEU A 14 -4.22 5.11 -5.72
CA LEU A 14 -4.41 3.76 -6.23
C LEU A 14 -3.61 2.72 -5.43
N LEU A 15 -2.37 3.04 -5.07
CA LEU A 15 -1.52 2.15 -4.27
C LEU A 15 -2.08 1.95 -2.84
N SER A 16 -2.73 2.97 -2.28
CA SER A 16 -3.38 2.89 -0.98
C SER A 16 -4.63 2.01 -1.00
N ASP A 17 -5.40 2.07 -2.09
CA ASP A 17 -6.59 1.23 -2.28
C ASP A 17 -6.20 -0.25 -2.47
N ILE A 18 -5.18 -0.50 -3.31
CA ILE A 18 -4.61 -1.84 -3.51
C ILE A 18 -4.03 -2.39 -2.19
N LEU A 19 -3.32 -1.57 -1.41
CA LEU A 19 -2.83 -1.95 -0.08
C LEU A 19 -3.99 -2.46 0.79
N CYS A 20 -5.09 -1.70 0.87
CA CYS A 20 -6.23 -2.05 1.69
C CYS A 20 -6.84 -3.38 1.23
N ALA A 21 -7.05 -3.56 -0.08
CA ALA A 21 -7.59 -4.79 -0.65
C ALA A 21 -6.68 -6.01 -0.37
N VAL A 22 -5.37 -5.87 -0.56
CA VAL A 22 -4.39 -6.95 -0.34
C VAL A 22 -4.31 -7.33 1.13
N VAL A 23 -4.28 -6.35 2.05
CA VAL A 23 -4.24 -6.60 3.49
C VAL A 23 -5.54 -7.27 3.94
N ALA A 24 -6.70 -6.79 3.51
CA ALA A 24 -7.99 -7.38 3.87
C ALA A 24 -8.13 -8.82 3.36
N TYR A 25 -7.72 -9.07 2.11
CA TYR A 25 -7.73 -10.40 1.52
C TYR A 25 -6.81 -11.37 2.27
N ASN A 26 -5.55 -10.97 2.51
CA ASN A 26 -4.59 -11.80 3.25
C ASN A 26 -5.04 -12.02 4.69
N TYR A 27 -5.59 -11.01 5.36
CA TYR A 27 -6.10 -11.15 6.72
C TYR A 27 -7.23 -12.18 6.79
N CYS A 28 -8.18 -12.12 5.86
CA CYS A 28 -9.30 -13.07 5.78
C CYS A 28 -8.80 -14.49 5.46
N ALA A 29 -7.84 -14.61 4.52
CA ALA A 29 -7.23 -15.89 4.16
C ALA A 29 -6.47 -16.53 5.34
N LEU A 30 -5.67 -15.76 6.09
CA LEU A 30 -4.97 -16.26 7.27
C LEU A 30 -5.93 -16.57 8.43
N GLN A 31 -6.99 -15.77 8.62
CA GLN A 31 -7.98 -16.04 9.67
C GLN A 31 -8.75 -17.33 9.38
N TRP A 32 -9.14 -17.56 8.12
CA TRP A 32 -9.78 -18.79 7.70
C TRP A 32 -8.81 -19.97 7.74
N GLY A 33 -7.57 -19.79 7.28
CA GLY A 33 -6.51 -20.79 7.32
C GLY A 33 -6.13 -21.20 8.74
N GLY A 34 -6.12 -20.28 9.70
CA GLY A 34 -5.88 -20.60 11.11
C GLY A 34 -7.04 -21.39 11.74
N ARG A 35 -8.27 -21.13 11.30
CA ARG A 35 -9.47 -21.76 11.84
C ARG A 35 -9.79 -23.13 11.22
N TYR A 36 -9.47 -23.34 9.95
CA TYR A 36 -9.85 -24.54 9.20
C TYR A 36 -8.68 -25.32 8.59
N ALA A 37 -7.54 -24.67 8.31
CA ALA A 37 -6.38 -25.30 7.65
C ALA A 37 -5.17 -25.51 8.59
N GLY A 38 -5.28 -25.13 9.87
CA GLY A 38 -4.22 -25.31 10.87
C GLY A 38 -3.02 -24.37 10.69
N TYR A 39 -3.18 -23.22 10.02
CA TYR A 39 -2.09 -22.24 9.92
C TYR A 39 -1.65 -21.74 11.30
N SER A 40 -0.36 -21.86 11.60
CA SER A 40 0.25 -21.34 12.84
C SER A 40 0.52 -19.84 12.80
N ALA A 41 0.47 -19.23 11.61
CA ALA A 41 0.76 -17.81 11.45
C ALA A 41 -0.44 -16.95 11.88
N PRO A 42 -0.25 -15.98 12.77
CA PRO A 42 -1.34 -15.09 13.18
C PRO A 42 -1.78 -14.19 12.02
N PRO A 43 -3.07 -13.84 11.92
CA PRO A 43 -3.59 -12.99 10.85
C PRO A 43 -2.96 -11.59 10.84
N SER A 44 -2.37 -11.15 11.97
CA SER A 44 -1.57 -9.94 12.07
C SER A 44 -0.33 -9.93 11.16
N THR A 45 0.13 -11.09 10.69
CA THR A 45 1.24 -11.21 9.73
C THR A 45 0.89 -10.53 8.40
N ALA A 46 -0.40 -10.40 8.05
CA ALA A 46 -0.85 -9.69 6.85
C ALA A 46 -0.43 -8.21 6.83
N PHE A 47 -0.18 -7.59 7.99
CA PHE A 47 0.32 -6.21 8.07
C PHE A 47 1.80 -6.07 7.63
N ILE A 48 2.57 -7.16 7.56
CA ILE A 48 3.93 -7.12 6.98
C ILE A 48 3.87 -6.71 5.51
N CYS A 49 2.83 -7.16 4.78
CA CYS A 49 2.61 -6.72 3.42
C CYS A 49 2.36 -5.21 3.33
N ALA A 50 1.91 -4.54 4.40
CA ALA A 50 1.69 -3.10 4.39
C ALA A 50 2.99 -2.28 4.33
N VAL A 51 4.11 -2.83 4.81
CA VAL A 51 5.42 -2.14 4.82
C VAL A 51 5.90 -1.76 3.41
N PRO A 52 6.01 -2.69 2.42
CA PRO A 52 6.46 -2.33 1.08
C PRO A 52 5.53 -1.35 0.37
N PHE A 53 4.21 -1.48 0.53
CA PHE A 53 3.24 -0.53 -0.02
C PHE A 53 3.37 0.85 0.63
N GLY A 54 3.55 0.91 1.96
CA GLY A 54 3.78 2.16 2.69
C GLY A 54 5.02 2.90 2.21
N ILE A 55 6.14 2.18 1.99
CA ILE A 55 7.36 2.73 1.41
C ILE A 55 7.09 3.27 0.00
N GLY A 56 6.34 2.52 -0.83
CA GLY A 56 5.96 2.94 -2.17
C GLY A 56 5.11 4.22 -2.20
N ILE A 57 4.13 4.34 -1.30
CA ILE A 57 3.29 5.53 -1.14
C ILE A 57 4.13 6.74 -0.71
N LEU A 58 5.00 6.56 0.30
CA LEU A 58 5.93 7.60 0.76
C LEU A 58 6.83 8.10 -0.37
N CYS A 59 7.39 7.19 -1.16
CA CYS A 59 8.22 7.52 -2.31
C CYS A 59 7.43 8.31 -3.36
N CYS A 60 6.20 7.87 -3.69
CA CYS A 60 5.31 8.58 -4.62
C CYS A 60 4.98 10.00 -4.14
N ILE A 61 4.68 10.17 -2.85
CA ILE A 61 4.41 11.49 -2.26
C ILE A 61 5.66 12.37 -2.29
N PHE A 62 6.82 11.81 -1.99
CA PHE A 62 8.09 12.52 -2.02
C PHE A 62 8.43 13.02 -3.43
N LEU A 63 8.34 12.16 -4.44
CA LEU A 63 8.51 12.55 -5.85
C LEU A 63 7.47 13.60 -6.27
N ALA A 64 6.19 13.41 -5.92
CA ALA A 64 5.14 14.38 -6.24
C ALA A 64 5.44 15.77 -5.65
N ARG A 65 5.96 15.82 -4.41
CA ARG A 65 6.39 17.05 -3.73
C ARG A 65 7.61 17.66 -4.39
N PHE A 66 8.61 16.86 -4.73
CA PHE A 66 9.83 17.31 -5.40
C PHE A 66 9.51 17.96 -6.75
N PHE A 67 8.75 17.28 -7.62
CA PHE A 67 8.33 17.83 -8.92
C PHE A 67 7.40 19.05 -8.80
N ARG A 68 6.64 19.16 -7.71
CA ARG A 68 5.82 20.36 -7.44
C ARG A 68 6.67 21.56 -7.00
N LYS A 69 7.76 21.31 -6.26
CA LYS A 69 8.68 22.35 -5.76
C LYS A 69 9.68 22.81 -6.84
N ALA A 70 10.18 21.89 -7.66
CA ALA A 70 11.11 22.19 -8.76
C ALA A 70 10.45 22.85 -9.98
N GLY A 71 9.11 22.82 -10.07
CA GLY A 71 8.35 23.49 -11.14
C GLY A 71 7.79 24.86 -10.76
N LYS A 72 8.22 25.43 -9.62
CA LYS A 72 7.92 26.78 -9.15
C LYS A 72 9.23 27.57 -9.17
#